data_AF-A0A480AZZ9-F1
#
_entry.id   AF-A0A480AZZ9-F1
#
_cell.length_a   1.000
_cell.length_b   1.000
_cell.length_c   1.000
_cell.angle_alpha   90.00
_cell.angle_beta   90.00
_cell.angle_gamma   90.00
#
_symmetry.space_group_name_H-M   'P 1'
#
loop_
_entity.id
_entity.type
_entity.pdbx_description
1 polymer ?
#
loop_
_entity_poly.entity_id
_entity_poly.type
_entity_poly.pdbx_seq_one_letter_code
_entity_poly.pdbx_strand_id
1 'polypeptide(L)'
;METLKKVLTLAVALAVVSSGYLCTVNGAAESITKKAPSISEFNIYVPKELNERQKDLVEIGRYTANGDLGSLRETIISAIERGTLTPQEVSIAIRQLYSAAGLKQMNAALAAFEQLREERPEFGVDYDKLVPKRVGLSALLGNPTNSNNVAAKIKLDEATAAVKYNTFRIKKPKPQNRNRSRLGKLDRELVAAAALGTRVGKTNAVFASSKKSLTELGLSPQQIEYLENMLAN
;
A
#
# COMPACT_ATOMS: atom_id res chain seq x y z
N MET A 1 44.13 -11.53 1.43
CA MET A 1 44.04 -10.08 1.12
C MET A 1 42.59 -9.55 1.04
N GLU A 2 41.62 -10.11 1.77
CA GLU A 2 40.25 -9.54 1.85
C GLU A 2 39.89 -9.00 3.24
N THR A 3 40.59 -9.42 4.28
CA THR A 3 40.38 -8.95 5.66
C THR A 3 40.99 -7.55 5.90
N LEU A 4 42.08 -7.21 5.22
CA LEU A 4 42.76 -5.91 5.39
C LEU A 4 41.95 -4.73 4.81
N LYS A 5 41.14 -4.97 3.76
CA LYS A 5 40.27 -3.93 3.19
C LYS A 5 39.11 -3.57 4.13
N LYS A 6 38.53 -4.54 4.84
CA LYS A 6 37.41 -4.29 5.78
C LYS A 6 37.83 -3.54 7.04
N VAL A 7 39.06 -3.72 7.52
CA VAL A 7 39.59 -2.99 8.69
C VAL A 7 39.89 -1.53 8.35
N LEU A 8 40.38 -1.26 7.13
CA LEU A 8 40.65 0.11 6.69
C LEU A 8 39.36 0.94 6.50
N THR A 9 38.27 0.31 6.04
CA THR A 9 36.98 1.03 5.87
C THR A 9 36.30 1.34 7.21
N LEU A 10 36.51 0.52 8.24
CA LEU A 10 35.93 0.75 9.58
C LEU A 10 36.67 1.86 10.35
N ALA A 11 37.98 2.04 10.11
CA ALA A 11 38.78 3.08 10.75
C ALA A 11 38.46 4.50 10.22
N VAL A 12 38.07 4.64 8.94
CA VAL A 12 37.67 5.94 8.37
C VAL A 12 36.28 6.37 8.87
N ALA A 13 35.39 5.43 9.21
CA ALA A 13 34.07 5.73 9.72
C ALA A 13 34.05 6.22 11.19
N LEU A 14 35.12 5.98 11.96
CA LEU A 14 35.24 6.42 13.36
C LEU A 14 35.94 7.78 13.53
N ALA A 15 36.62 8.29 12.48
CA ALA A 15 37.28 9.60 12.53
C ALA A 15 36.34 10.79 12.23
N VAL A 16 35.14 10.55 11.71
CA VAL A 16 34.17 11.62 11.37
C VAL A 16 33.30 12.02 12.56
N VAL A 17 33.36 11.29 13.69
CA VAL A 17 32.51 11.55 14.86
C VAL A 17 33.24 12.25 16.03
N SER A 18 34.56 12.48 15.96
CA SER A 18 35.31 13.04 17.11
C SER A 18 36.33 14.14 16.80
N SER A 19 35.94 15.15 16.03
CA SER A 19 36.66 16.44 16.05
C SER A 19 35.59 17.53 16.16
N GLY A 20 35.05 17.84 17.34
CA GLY A 20 35.77 18.00 18.59
C GLY A 20 36.41 19.39 18.58
N TYR A 21 35.65 20.38 19.03
CA TYR A 21 36.09 21.55 19.79
C TYR A 21 37.60 21.83 19.73
N LEU A 22 38.00 22.83 18.93
CA LEU A 22 39.34 23.40 19.07
C LEU A 22 39.35 24.39 20.23
N CYS A 23 39.93 23.92 21.34
CA CYS A 23 40.56 24.78 22.33
C CYS A 23 41.58 25.71 21.64
N THR A 24 41.56 26.96 22.08
CA THR A 24 42.48 28.03 21.73
C THR A 24 43.89 27.74 22.23
N VAL A 25 44.89 27.88 21.36
CA VAL A 25 46.29 28.13 21.73
C VAL A 25 46.91 29.14 20.77
N ASN A 26 47.68 30.05 21.35
CA ASN A 26 48.15 31.33 20.83
C ASN A 26 49.05 31.26 19.58
N GLY A 27 48.96 32.28 18.71
CA GLY A 27 50.07 32.67 17.85
C GLY A 27 49.67 33.26 16.49
N ALA A 28 49.99 34.54 16.30
CA ALA A 28 50.11 35.28 15.04
C ALA A 28 48.82 35.56 14.23
N ALA A 29 48.55 36.86 14.12
CA ALA A 29 47.48 37.44 13.32
C ALA A 29 47.75 37.28 11.83
N GLU A 30 46.92 36.50 11.15
CA GLU A 30 46.55 36.71 9.75
C GLU A 30 45.03 36.59 9.65
N SER A 31 44.38 37.64 9.16
CA SER A 31 42.94 37.63 8.89
C SER A 31 42.67 36.74 7.68
N ILE A 32 42.54 35.44 7.91
CA ILE A 32 42.08 34.53 6.87
C ILE A 32 40.59 34.79 6.68
N THR A 33 40.24 35.54 5.64
CA THR A 33 38.89 35.59 5.08
C THR A 33 38.51 34.20 4.55
N LYS A 34 38.22 33.26 5.47
CA LYS A 34 37.58 32.00 5.14
C LYS A 34 36.09 32.26 5.09
N LYS A 35 35.63 32.75 3.94
CA LYS A 35 34.23 32.60 3.55
C LYS A 35 33.97 31.09 3.53
N ALA A 36 33.25 30.58 4.53
CA ALA A 36 32.82 29.20 4.52
C ALA A 36 32.06 28.94 3.21
N PRO A 37 32.33 27.84 2.48
CA PRO A 37 31.48 27.47 1.35
C PRO A 37 30.03 27.34 1.88
N SER A 38 29.09 28.00 1.21
CA SER A 38 27.69 27.93 1.58
C SER A 38 27.21 26.49 1.48
N ILE A 39 26.47 26.01 2.49
CA ILE A 39 25.90 24.66 2.60
C ILE A 39 24.71 24.50 1.61
N SER A 40 24.85 24.99 0.38
CA SER A 40 23.73 25.18 -0.55
C SER A 40 23.66 24.15 -1.67
N GLU A 41 24.41 23.04 -1.60
CA GLU A 41 24.28 21.95 -2.55
C GLU A 41 24.39 20.59 -1.85
N PHE A 42 23.48 20.32 -0.90
CA PHE A 42 23.07 18.93 -0.72
C PHE A 42 22.37 18.53 -2.02
N ASN A 43 23.03 17.68 -2.82
CA ASN A 43 22.41 17.02 -3.96
C ASN A 43 21.33 16.06 -3.42
N ILE A 44 20.15 16.61 -3.09
CA ILE A 44 19.00 15.84 -2.66
C ILE A 44 18.59 15.04 -3.89
N TYR A 45 18.88 13.74 -3.87
CA TYR A 45 18.41 12.83 -4.90
C TYR A 45 16.87 12.87 -4.90
N VAL A 46 16.30 13.52 -5.91
CA VAL A 46 14.87 13.47 -6.19
C VAL A 46 14.64 12.31 -7.14
N PRO A 47 13.89 11.27 -6.74
CA PRO A 47 13.59 10.15 -7.62
C PRO A 47 12.82 10.65 -8.84
N LYS A 48 13.30 10.25 -10.02
CA LYS A 48 12.69 10.56 -11.32
C LYS A 48 11.52 9.65 -11.65
N GLU A 49 11.57 8.40 -11.17
CA GLU A 49 10.59 7.37 -11.46
C GLU A 49 9.78 6.99 -10.21
N LEU A 50 8.63 6.36 -10.46
CA LEU A 50 7.88 5.66 -9.42
C LEU A 50 8.66 4.43 -8.96
N ASN A 51 8.49 4.04 -7.70
CA ASN A 51 9.06 2.76 -7.24
C ASN A 51 8.27 1.56 -7.83
N GLU A 52 8.83 0.35 -7.76
CA GLU A 52 8.20 -0.85 -8.36
C GLU A 52 6.78 -1.09 -7.87
N ARG A 53 6.53 -0.92 -6.56
CA ARG A 53 5.20 -1.05 -5.98
C ARG A 53 4.20 -0.03 -6.55
N GLN A 54 4.63 1.23 -6.72
CA GLN A 54 3.82 2.29 -7.32
C GLN A 54 3.56 2.01 -8.80
N LYS A 55 4.52 1.46 -9.54
CA LYS A 55 4.34 1.04 -10.94
C LYS A 55 3.26 -0.05 -11.05
N ASP A 56 3.33 -1.08 -10.20
CA ASP A 56 2.33 -2.16 -10.16
C ASP A 56 0.92 -1.63 -9.85
N LEU A 57 0.83 -0.67 -8.94
CA LEU A 57 -0.43 -0.01 -8.60
C LEU A 57 -1.00 0.83 -9.75
N VAL A 58 -0.14 1.54 -10.49
CA VAL A 58 -0.52 2.30 -11.68
C VAL A 58 -1.06 1.36 -12.77
N GLU A 59 -0.35 0.25 -13.02
CA GLU A 59 -0.78 -0.76 -13.99
C GLU A 59 -2.13 -1.39 -13.60
N ILE A 60 -2.32 -1.77 -12.34
CA ILE A 60 -3.62 -2.26 -11.85
C ILE A 60 -4.73 -1.23 -12.13
N GLY A 61 -4.49 0.05 -11.84
CA GLY A 61 -5.44 1.12 -12.13
C GLY A 61 -5.78 1.24 -13.62
N ARG A 62 -4.74 1.24 -14.47
CA ARG A 62 -4.85 1.35 -15.93
C ARG A 62 -5.60 0.17 -16.54
N TYR A 63 -5.18 -1.05 -16.26
CA TYR A 63 -5.79 -2.26 -16.82
C TYR A 63 -7.23 -2.45 -16.33
N THR A 64 -7.51 -2.10 -15.07
CA THR A 64 -8.88 -2.08 -14.57
C THR A 64 -9.73 -1.07 -15.33
N ALA A 65 -9.25 0.16 -15.55
CA ALA A 65 -9.99 1.19 -16.27
C ALA A 65 -10.25 0.82 -17.75
N ASN A 66 -9.25 0.24 -18.42
CA ASN A 66 -9.37 -0.24 -19.80
C ASN A 66 -10.24 -1.50 -19.94
N GLY A 67 -10.39 -2.27 -18.87
CA GLY A 67 -11.04 -3.58 -18.91
C GLY A 67 -10.18 -4.68 -19.54
N ASP A 68 -8.85 -4.48 -19.58
CA ASP A 68 -7.89 -5.49 -20.03
C ASP A 68 -7.60 -6.47 -18.89
N LEU A 69 -8.43 -7.50 -18.80
CA LEU A 69 -8.34 -8.51 -17.74
C LEU A 69 -7.13 -9.44 -17.91
N GLY A 70 -6.61 -9.61 -19.12
CA GLY A 70 -5.44 -10.46 -19.38
C GLY A 70 -4.20 -9.85 -18.73
N SER A 71 -3.88 -8.61 -19.10
CA SER A 71 -2.76 -7.88 -18.53
C SER A 71 -2.94 -7.62 -17.03
N LEU A 72 -4.16 -7.32 -16.57
CA LEU A 72 -4.44 -7.15 -15.15
C LEU A 72 -4.05 -8.40 -14.35
N ARG A 73 -4.38 -9.60 -14.84
CA ARG A 73 -4.07 -10.84 -14.15
C ARG A 73 -2.56 -11.08 -14.07
N GLU A 74 -1.84 -10.86 -15.16
CA GLU A 74 -0.38 -11.01 -15.21
C GLU A 74 0.34 -10.03 -14.28
N THR A 75 -0.10 -8.75 -14.26
CA THR A 75 0.43 -7.74 -13.33
C THR A 75 0.19 -8.15 -11.88
N ILE A 76 -1.03 -8.63 -11.54
CA ILE A 76 -1.35 -9.06 -10.18
C ILE A 76 -0.48 -10.24 -9.74
N ILE A 77 -0.33 -11.26 -10.60
CA ILE A 77 0.53 -12.41 -10.32
C ILE A 77 1.96 -11.93 -10.04
N SER A 78 2.51 -11.13 -10.96
CA SER A 78 3.89 -10.65 -10.87
C SER A 78 4.13 -9.79 -9.62
N ALA A 79 3.18 -8.91 -9.28
CA ALA A 79 3.29 -8.05 -8.11
C ALA A 79 3.26 -8.84 -6.79
N ILE A 80 2.43 -9.88 -6.71
CA ILE A 80 2.36 -10.74 -5.52
C ILE A 80 3.60 -11.64 -5.42
N GLU A 81 4.06 -12.22 -6.53
CA GLU A 81 5.25 -13.08 -6.57
C GLU A 81 6.54 -12.31 -6.22
N ARG A 82 6.66 -11.05 -6.66
CA ARG A 82 7.75 -10.15 -6.25
C ARG A 82 7.63 -9.67 -4.80
N GLY A 83 6.46 -9.80 -4.19
CA GLY A 83 6.16 -9.28 -2.86
C GLY A 83 6.02 -7.76 -2.79
N THR A 84 5.82 -7.08 -3.92
CA THR A 84 5.56 -5.63 -3.95
C THR A 84 4.17 -5.30 -3.43
N LEU A 85 3.19 -6.18 -3.67
CA LEU A 85 1.81 -6.05 -3.21
C LEU A 85 1.32 -7.34 -2.54
N THR A 86 0.55 -7.17 -1.48
CA THR A 86 -0.20 -8.28 -0.88
C THR A 86 -1.53 -8.50 -1.61
N PRO A 87 -2.10 -9.73 -1.61
CA PRO A 87 -3.44 -9.98 -2.15
C PRO A 87 -4.51 -9.05 -1.55
N GLN A 88 -4.34 -8.67 -0.29
CA GLN A 88 -5.22 -7.73 0.38
C GLN A 88 -5.13 -6.31 -0.20
N GLU A 89 -3.92 -5.81 -0.45
CA GLU A 89 -3.71 -4.51 -1.08
C GLU A 89 -4.27 -4.47 -2.50
N VAL A 90 -4.11 -5.54 -3.28
CA VAL A 90 -4.70 -5.67 -4.62
C VAL A 90 -6.23 -5.56 -4.55
N SER A 91 -6.88 -6.30 -3.64
CA SER A 91 -8.34 -6.21 -3.51
C SER A 91 -8.81 -4.82 -3.08
N ILE A 92 -8.08 -4.15 -2.18
CA ILE A 92 -8.39 -2.77 -1.77
C ILE A 92 -8.22 -1.82 -2.96
N ALA A 93 -7.11 -1.94 -3.69
CA ALA A 93 -6.81 -1.13 -4.86
C ALA A 93 -7.90 -1.24 -5.93
N ILE A 94 -8.39 -2.45 -6.24
CA ILE A 94 -9.47 -2.64 -7.20
C ILE A 94 -10.79 -2.05 -6.67
N ARG A 95 -11.18 -2.35 -5.42
CA ARG A 95 -12.49 -1.93 -4.87
C ARG A 95 -12.69 -0.42 -4.80
N GLN A 96 -11.61 0.35 -4.60
CA GLN A 96 -11.72 1.80 -4.57
C GLN A 96 -11.90 2.43 -5.96
N LEU A 97 -11.67 1.68 -7.04
CA LEU A 97 -11.77 2.17 -8.42
C LEU A 97 -13.22 2.35 -8.89
N TYR A 98 -14.23 2.12 -8.05
CA TYR A 98 -15.63 2.41 -8.41
C TYR A 98 -15.82 3.82 -8.97
N SER A 99 -15.23 4.85 -8.35
CA SER A 99 -15.35 6.24 -8.80
C SER A 99 -14.50 6.54 -10.04
N ALA A 100 -13.33 5.93 -10.15
CA ALA A 100 -12.33 6.21 -11.19
C ALA A 100 -12.49 5.38 -12.47
N ALA A 101 -12.83 4.09 -12.36
CA ALA A 101 -13.03 3.16 -13.47
C ALA A 101 -14.51 2.82 -13.73
N GLY A 102 -15.38 2.99 -12.73
CA GLY A 102 -16.81 2.66 -12.83
C GLY A 102 -17.13 1.24 -12.33
N LEU A 103 -18.42 1.03 -11.98
CA LEU A 103 -18.88 -0.21 -11.35
C LEU A 103 -18.62 -1.47 -12.18
N LYS A 104 -18.88 -1.39 -13.50
CA LYS A 104 -18.72 -2.52 -14.43
C LYS A 104 -17.28 -3.02 -14.43
N GLN A 105 -16.32 -2.11 -14.60
CA GLN A 105 -14.90 -2.44 -14.68
C GLN A 105 -14.35 -2.93 -13.34
N MET A 106 -14.74 -2.28 -12.23
CA MET A 106 -14.39 -2.74 -10.89
C MET A 106 -14.87 -4.18 -10.64
N ASN A 107 -16.13 -4.50 -10.97
CA ASN A 107 -16.68 -5.84 -10.75
C ASN A 107 -16.00 -6.90 -11.63
N ALA A 108 -15.67 -6.56 -12.89
CA ALA A 108 -14.95 -7.46 -13.79
C ALA A 108 -13.53 -7.75 -13.26
N ALA A 109 -12.81 -6.73 -12.80
CA ALA A 109 -11.50 -6.89 -12.18
C ALA A 109 -11.56 -7.73 -10.88
N LEU A 110 -12.59 -7.54 -10.06
CA LEU A 110 -12.78 -8.38 -8.86
C LEU A 110 -13.07 -9.83 -9.20
N ALA A 111 -13.90 -10.09 -10.22
CA ALA A 111 -14.17 -11.46 -10.67
C ALA A 111 -12.90 -12.13 -11.21
N ALA A 112 -12.09 -11.41 -12.01
CA ALA A 112 -10.81 -11.91 -12.49
C ALA A 112 -9.83 -12.19 -11.34
N PHE A 113 -9.79 -11.32 -10.33
CA PHE A 113 -8.97 -11.53 -9.14
C PHE A 113 -9.43 -12.72 -8.30
N GLU A 114 -10.73 -12.98 -8.20
CA GLU A 114 -11.25 -14.15 -7.50
C GLU A 114 -10.88 -15.45 -8.21
N GLN A 115 -11.02 -15.50 -9.54
CA GLN A 115 -10.58 -16.64 -10.34
C GLN A 115 -9.07 -16.93 -10.15
N LEU A 116 -8.24 -15.89 -10.10
CA LEU A 116 -6.81 -16.06 -9.80
C LEU A 116 -6.56 -16.67 -8.43
N ARG A 117 -7.40 -16.37 -7.44
CA ARG A 117 -7.28 -16.93 -6.08
C ARG A 117 -7.73 -18.38 -6.02
N GLU A 118 -8.70 -18.78 -6.86
CA GLU A 118 -9.08 -20.19 -7.04
C GLU A 118 -7.95 -20.99 -7.71
N GLU A 119 -7.31 -20.42 -8.74
CA GLU A 119 -6.17 -21.04 -9.42
C GLU A 119 -4.90 -21.09 -8.56
N ARG A 120 -4.71 -20.08 -7.70
CA ARG A 120 -3.54 -19.94 -6.82
C ARG A 120 -3.98 -19.74 -5.37
N PRO A 121 -4.27 -20.83 -4.64
CA PRO A 121 -4.76 -20.75 -3.26
C PRO A 121 -3.78 -20.06 -2.30
N GLU A 122 -2.50 -19.96 -2.67
CA GLU A 122 -1.47 -19.20 -1.95
C GLU A 122 -1.80 -17.70 -1.82
N PHE A 123 -2.66 -17.17 -2.70
CA PHE A 123 -3.13 -15.77 -2.63
C PHE A 123 -4.31 -15.58 -1.65
N GLY A 124 -4.76 -16.63 -0.95
CA GLY A 124 -6.06 -16.68 -0.27
C GLY A 124 -6.11 -16.40 1.24
N VAL A 125 -4.99 -16.31 1.97
CA VAL A 125 -5.00 -16.68 3.40
C VAL A 125 -5.58 -15.65 4.40
N ASP A 126 -5.79 -14.37 4.04
CA ASP A 126 -6.14 -13.33 5.05
C ASP A 126 -7.39 -12.45 4.78
N TYR A 127 -8.16 -12.69 3.71
CA TYR A 127 -9.21 -11.74 3.30
C TYR A 127 -10.58 -11.93 4.01
N ASP A 128 -11.04 -13.17 4.20
CA ASP A 128 -12.39 -13.45 4.75
C ASP A 128 -12.58 -13.02 6.21
N LYS A 129 -11.48 -12.79 6.94
CA LYS A 129 -11.52 -12.37 8.34
C LYS A 129 -11.64 -10.85 8.51
N LEU A 130 -11.45 -10.07 7.45
CA LEU A 130 -11.30 -8.60 7.52
C LEU A 130 -12.28 -7.81 6.67
N VAL A 131 -13.03 -8.45 5.78
CA VAL A 131 -14.20 -7.83 5.16
C VAL A 131 -15.31 -7.83 6.23
N PRO A 132 -15.79 -6.67 6.71
CA PRO A 132 -17.07 -6.65 7.39
C PRO A 132 -18.06 -7.25 6.39
N LYS A 133 -18.57 -8.46 6.64
CA LYS A 133 -19.72 -8.97 5.91
C LYS A 133 -20.68 -7.81 5.85
N ARG A 134 -20.97 -7.29 4.65
CA ARG A 134 -22.06 -6.33 4.50
C ARG A 134 -23.29 -7.10 4.95
N VAL A 135 -23.64 -6.97 6.22
CA VAL A 135 -25.00 -7.16 6.69
C VAL A 135 -25.76 -6.13 5.89
N GLY A 136 -26.25 -6.56 4.73
CA GLY A 136 -26.97 -5.69 3.82
C GLY A 136 -28.14 -5.09 4.57
N LEU A 137 -28.63 -3.96 4.08
CA LEU A 137 -29.86 -3.33 4.57
C LEU A 137 -31.04 -4.33 4.62
N SER A 138 -30.96 -5.43 3.86
CA SER A 138 -31.84 -6.60 3.89
C SER A 138 -31.85 -7.41 5.20
N ALA A 139 -30.79 -7.34 6.02
CA ALA A 139 -30.77 -7.91 7.38
C ALA A 139 -31.39 -6.97 8.42
N LEU A 140 -31.52 -5.68 8.10
CA LEU A 140 -32.14 -4.66 8.94
C LEU A 140 -33.64 -4.50 8.64
N LEU A 141 -34.02 -4.66 7.37
CA LEU A 141 -35.41 -4.78 6.90
C LEU A 141 -35.79 -6.26 6.90
N GLY A 142 -36.13 -6.79 8.07
CA GLY A 142 -36.60 -8.16 8.18
C GLY A 142 -37.72 -8.44 7.19
N ASN A 143 -37.49 -9.34 6.24
CA ASN A 143 -38.58 -10.02 5.56
C ASN A 143 -38.26 -11.52 5.44
N PRO A 144 -39.23 -12.41 5.76
CA PRO A 144 -38.97 -13.79 6.05
C PRO A 144 -39.28 -14.65 4.83
N THR A 145 -38.28 -15.20 4.16
CA THR A 145 -38.50 -16.39 3.35
C THR A 145 -37.26 -17.27 3.34
N ASN A 146 -37.45 -18.43 3.98
CA ASN A 146 -36.66 -19.65 3.86
C ASN A 146 -35.23 -19.65 4.36
N SER A 147 -35.10 -20.04 5.63
CA SER A 147 -34.19 -21.12 6.00
C SER A 147 -34.88 -21.99 7.04
N ASN A 148 -35.60 -22.99 6.54
CA ASN A 148 -35.95 -24.16 7.32
C ASN A 148 -34.67 -24.84 7.81
N ASN A 149 -34.73 -25.37 9.03
CA ASN A 149 -33.76 -26.23 9.70
C ASN A 149 -32.60 -25.49 10.37
N VAL A 150 -32.78 -25.05 11.62
CA VAL A 150 -32.19 -25.69 12.83
C VAL A 150 -32.90 -25.09 14.06
N ALA A 151 -34.15 -25.48 14.33
CA ALA A 151 -34.84 -25.08 15.56
C ALA A 151 -36.00 -26.03 15.89
N ALA A 152 -35.74 -27.30 16.19
CA ALA A 152 -36.69 -28.16 16.91
C ALA A 152 -36.04 -29.47 17.34
N LYS A 153 -35.25 -29.44 18.43
CA LYS A 153 -35.15 -30.54 19.40
C LYS A 153 -34.16 -30.15 20.50
N ILE A 154 -34.61 -29.37 21.47
CA ILE A 154 -34.14 -29.53 22.84
C ILE A 154 -35.40 -29.44 23.70
N LYS A 155 -35.94 -30.61 24.04
CA LYS A 155 -36.91 -30.75 25.12
C LYS A 155 -36.15 -30.52 26.43
N LEU A 156 -36.81 -29.78 27.31
CA LEU A 156 -36.51 -29.60 28.72
C LEU A 156 -36.24 -30.96 29.39
N ASP A 157 -35.09 -31.13 30.00
CA ASP A 157 -34.99 -31.94 31.21
C ASP A 157 -33.93 -31.35 32.16
N GLU A 158 -34.27 -31.43 33.43
CA GLU A 158 -33.72 -30.66 34.54
C GLU A 158 -32.55 -31.40 35.19
N ALA A 159 -31.69 -30.62 35.85
CA ALA A 159 -30.71 -31.04 36.85
C ALA A 159 -29.34 -31.62 36.39
N THR A 160 -28.31 -31.03 36.99
CA THR A 160 -26.92 -31.52 37.16
C THR A 160 -25.94 -31.33 36.00
N ALA A 161 -25.39 -30.12 35.90
CA ALA A 161 -23.93 -29.95 35.90
C ALA A 161 -23.62 -28.45 35.97
N ALA A 162 -23.12 -28.02 37.12
CA ALA A 162 -22.46 -26.74 37.26
C ALA A 162 -21.29 -26.66 36.27
N VAL A 163 -21.52 -26.07 35.09
CA VAL A 163 -20.44 -25.68 34.17
C VAL A 163 -19.76 -24.48 34.78
N LYS A 164 -18.79 -24.81 35.63
CA LYS A 164 -17.73 -23.95 36.16
C LYS A 164 -17.32 -22.96 35.06
N TYR A 165 -17.66 -21.68 35.24
CA TYR A 165 -17.17 -20.62 34.36
C TYR A 165 -15.66 -20.56 34.49
N ASN A 166 -14.97 -21.29 33.63
CA ASN A 166 -13.52 -21.19 33.53
C ASN A 166 -13.25 -19.78 33.01
N THR A 167 -12.85 -18.90 33.91
CA THR A 167 -12.39 -17.55 33.61
C THR A 167 -11.02 -17.69 32.96
N PHE A 168 -10.99 -18.22 31.73
CA PHE A 168 -9.82 -18.08 30.89
C PHE A 168 -9.61 -16.58 30.72
N ARG A 169 -8.55 -16.06 31.34
CA ARG A 169 -7.99 -14.75 31.01
C ARG A 169 -7.68 -14.79 29.51
N ILE A 170 -8.65 -14.39 28.69
CA ILE A 170 -8.44 -14.15 27.27
C ILE A 170 -7.42 -13.02 27.23
N LYS A 171 -6.16 -13.36 26.97
CA LYS A 171 -5.17 -12.36 26.59
C LYS A 171 -5.80 -11.63 25.43
N LYS A 172 -6.06 -10.32 25.59
CA LYS A 172 -6.59 -9.48 24.52
C LYS A 172 -5.80 -9.83 23.25
N PRO A 173 -6.45 -10.18 22.13
CA PRO A 173 -5.72 -10.43 20.90
C PRO A 173 -4.78 -9.24 20.69
N LYS A 174 -3.49 -9.51 20.44
CA LYS A 174 -2.51 -8.46 20.16
C LYS A 174 -3.15 -7.54 19.12
N PRO A 175 -3.15 -6.21 19.32
CA PRO A 175 -3.76 -5.31 18.36
C PRO A 175 -3.13 -5.61 17.00
N GLN A 176 -3.95 -6.13 16.09
CA GLN A 176 -3.51 -6.40 14.74
C GLN A 176 -2.97 -5.08 14.21
N ASN A 177 -1.71 -5.10 13.74
CA ASN A 177 -1.03 -3.90 13.28
C ASN A 177 -1.83 -3.34 12.08
N ARG A 178 -2.72 -2.38 12.35
CA ARG A 178 -3.63 -1.75 11.38
C ARG A 178 -2.88 -1.02 10.26
N ASN A 179 -1.56 -0.91 10.36
CA ASN A 179 -0.71 -0.23 9.39
C ASN A 179 -0.19 -1.17 8.29
N ARG A 180 -0.34 -2.50 8.39
CA ARG A 180 0.09 -3.44 7.33
C ARG A 180 -1.00 -3.82 6.33
N SER A 181 -2.26 -3.50 6.62
CA SER A 181 -3.42 -3.98 5.84
C SER A 181 -4.11 -2.88 5.04
N ARG A 182 -3.47 -1.72 4.86
CA ARG A 182 -4.11 -0.52 4.29
C ARG A 182 -3.16 0.11 3.27
N LEU A 183 -3.61 0.14 2.02
CA LEU A 183 -2.99 0.96 0.98
C LEU A 183 -2.80 2.39 1.51
N GLY A 184 -1.60 2.96 1.36
CA GLY A 184 -1.28 4.31 1.83
C GLY A 184 -2.09 5.38 1.10
N LYS A 185 -2.20 6.59 1.66
CA LYS A 185 -2.97 7.68 1.01
C LYS A 185 -2.46 7.97 -0.41
N LEU A 186 -1.13 8.09 -0.54
CA LEU A 186 -0.45 8.28 -1.82
C LEU A 186 -0.75 7.15 -2.80
N ASP A 187 -0.66 5.90 -2.36
CA ASP A 187 -0.94 4.73 -3.21
C ASP A 187 -2.39 4.70 -3.70
N ARG A 188 -3.32 5.05 -2.82
CA ARG A 188 -4.75 5.09 -3.18
C ARG A 188 -5.02 6.12 -4.23
N GLU A 189 -4.46 7.31 -4.03
CA GLU A 189 -4.59 8.40 -4.98
C GLU A 189 -3.90 8.04 -6.29
N LEU A 190 -2.75 7.36 -6.25
CA LEU A 190 -2.00 6.96 -7.42
C LEU A 190 -2.78 5.96 -8.29
N VAL A 191 -3.34 4.92 -7.67
CA VAL A 191 -4.21 3.94 -8.37
C VAL A 191 -5.43 4.63 -8.98
N ALA A 192 -6.07 5.53 -8.23
CA ALA A 192 -7.25 6.25 -8.70
C ALA A 192 -6.90 7.23 -9.85
N ALA A 193 -5.80 7.97 -9.73
CA ALA A 193 -5.30 8.88 -10.74
C ALA A 193 -4.92 8.13 -12.02
N ALA A 194 -4.29 6.95 -11.90
CA ALA A 194 -3.98 6.11 -13.05
C ALA A 194 -5.25 5.70 -13.79
N ALA A 195 -6.23 5.11 -13.07
CA ALA A 195 -7.50 4.72 -13.67
C ALA A 195 -8.28 5.90 -14.29
N LEU A 196 -8.29 7.06 -13.61
CA LEU A 196 -8.91 8.28 -14.15
C LEU A 196 -8.19 8.74 -15.41
N GLY A 197 -6.87 8.88 -15.38
CA GLY A 197 -6.08 9.36 -16.51
C GLY A 197 -6.19 8.47 -17.73
N THR A 198 -6.30 7.14 -17.53
CA THR A 198 -6.60 6.19 -18.59
C THR A 198 -7.98 6.42 -19.22
N ARG A 199 -9.01 6.67 -18.40
CA ARG A 199 -10.39 6.79 -18.87
C ARG A 199 -10.70 8.15 -19.50
N VAL A 200 -10.20 9.23 -18.91
CA VAL A 200 -10.55 10.61 -19.30
C VAL A 200 -9.46 11.32 -20.10
N GLY A 201 -8.25 10.77 -20.15
CA GLY A 201 -7.09 11.33 -20.85
C GLY A 201 -6.30 12.35 -20.03
N LYS A 202 -5.02 12.50 -20.38
CA LYS A 202 -4.02 13.33 -19.68
C LYS A 202 -4.33 14.84 -19.65
N THR A 203 -5.09 15.35 -20.61
CA THR A 203 -5.46 16.77 -20.70
C THR A 203 -6.73 17.13 -19.93
N ASN A 204 -7.40 16.14 -19.33
CA ASN A 204 -8.67 16.36 -18.65
C ASN A 204 -8.48 17.08 -17.30
N ALA A 205 -9.38 18.02 -16.99
CA ALA A 205 -9.37 18.78 -15.74
C ALA A 205 -9.48 17.89 -14.49
N VAL A 206 -10.21 16.77 -14.55
CA VAL A 206 -10.34 15.82 -13.43
C VAL A 206 -9.02 15.14 -13.12
N PHE A 207 -8.27 14.76 -14.17
CA PHE A 207 -6.93 14.20 -14.01
C PHE A 207 -5.93 15.26 -13.53
N ALA A 208 -6.05 16.52 -13.98
CA ALA A 208 -5.22 17.62 -13.49
C ALA A 208 -5.38 17.85 -11.97
N SER A 209 -6.59 17.74 -11.42
CA SER A 209 -6.82 17.78 -9.97
C SER A 209 -6.15 16.60 -9.24
N SER A 210 -6.18 15.41 -9.83
CA SER A 210 -5.51 14.22 -9.28
C SER A 210 -3.98 14.40 -9.23
N LYS A 211 -3.38 15.03 -10.25
CA LYS A 211 -1.94 15.38 -10.26
C LYS A 211 -1.56 16.33 -9.12
N LYS A 212 -2.39 17.34 -8.84
CA LYS A 212 -2.18 18.26 -7.71
C LYS A 212 -2.19 17.51 -6.38
N SER A 213 -3.20 16.66 -6.18
CA SER A 213 -3.32 15.78 -5.00
C SER A 213 -2.09 14.88 -4.82
N LEU A 214 -1.59 14.27 -5.90
CA LEU A 214 -0.37 13.47 -5.86
C LEU A 214 0.88 14.29 -5.49
N THR A 215 0.99 15.52 -5.99
CA THR A 215 2.07 16.45 -5.63
C THR A 215 2.03 16.78 -4.14
N GLU A 216 0.84 17.07 -3.60
CA GLU A 216 0.62 17.36 -2.17
C GLU A 216 0.93 16.15 -1.28
N LEU A 217 0.71 14.94 -1.79
CA LEU A 217 1.05 13.69 -1.13
C LEU A 217 2.55 13.31 -1.23
N GLY A 218 3.34 14.10 -1.97
CA GLY A 218 4.79 14.00 -2.01
C GLY A 218 5.41 13.42 -3.28
N LEU A 219 4.64 13.25 -4.38
CA LEU A 219 5.25 12.92 -5.67
C LEU A 219 6.00 14.12 -6.23
N SER A 220 7.22 13.87 -6.74
CA SER A 220 7.97 14.89 -7.46
C SER A 220 7.33 15.19 -8.82
N PRO A 221 7.56 16.38 -9.41
CA PRO A 221 7.09 16.69 -10.76
C PRO A 221 7.58 15.67 -11.82
N GLN A 222 8.79 15.13 -11.64
CA GLN A 222 9.38 14.12 -12.52
C GLN A 222 8.61 12.79 -12.42
N GLN A 223 8.19 12.39 -11.22
CA GLN A 223 7.37 11.19 -11.03
C GLN A 223 5.97 11.34 -11.62
N ILE A 224 5.41 12.56 -11.61
CA ILE A 224 4.13 12.86 -12.25
C ILE A 224 4.25 12.76 -13.77
N GLU A 225 5.31 13.32 -14.35
CA GLU A 225 5.58 13.16 -15.78
C GLU A 225 5.78 11.69 -16.16
N TYR A 226 6.49 10.92 -15.32
CA TYR A 226 6.63 9.48 -15.50
C TYR A 226 5.27 8.76 -15.49
N LEU A 227 4.39 9.10 -14.54
CA LEU A 227 3.02 8.58 -14.50
C LEU A 227 2.26 8.93 -15.79
N GLU A 228 2.34 10.16 -16.27
CA GLU A 228 1.66 10.57 -17.52
C GLU A 228 2.13 9.76 -18.73
N ASN A 229 3.43 9.48 -18.81
CA ASN A 229 4.01 8.66 -19.86
C ASN A 229 3.53 7.20 -19.78
N MET A 230 3.39 6.64 -18.57
CA MET A 230 2.81 5.30 -18.39
C MET A 230 1.35 5.21 -18.86
N LEU A 231 0.60 6.31 -18.81
CA LEU A 231 -0.82 6.35 -19.20
C LEU A 231 -1.05 6.60 -20.68
N ALA A 232 -0.02 7.06 -21.41
CA ALA A 232 -0.09 7.32 -22.84
C ALA A 232 0.09 6.06 -23.71
N ASN A 233 0.53 4.95 -23.09
CA ASN A 233 0.69 3.63 -23.68
C ASN A 233 -0.48 2.71 -23.30
#